data_AF-A0A7Z0VLI0-F1
#
_entry.id   AF-A0A7Z0VLI0-F1
#
_cell.length_a   1.000
_cell.length_b   1.000
_cell.length_c   1.000
_cell.angle_alpha   90.00
_cell.angle_beta   90.00
_cell.angle_gamma   90.00
#
_symmetry.space_group_name_H-M   'P 1'
#
loop_
_entity.id
_entity.type
_entity.pdbx_description
1 polymer ?
#
loop_
_entity_poly.entity_id
_entity_poly.type
_entity_poly.pdbx_seq_one_letter_code
_entity_poly.pdbx_strand_id
1 'polypeptide(L)'
;MTNMKLDKLFRRLFKSLDKGKKGSEDDLDKIDQLLKRLRDRRDHLRHRLKKEKRVCKQKRLKAELKIVEIKLKKGKKRRKQLGPT
;
A
#
# COMPACT_ATOMS: atom_id res chain seq x y z
N MET A 1 12.69 -8.03 -17.06
CA MET A 1 13.04 -6.61 -16.85
C MET A 1 11.83 -5.78 -16.35
N THR A 2 11.37 -5.94 -15.11
CA THR A 2 10.14 -5.25 -14.62
C THR A 2 10.15 -4.92 -13.12
N ASN A 3 11.31 -4.69 -12.50
CA ASN A 3 11.39 -4.24 -11.08
C ASN A 3 11.86 -2.79 -10.87
N MET A 4 12.41 -2.12 -11.89
CA MET A 4 12.93 -0.74 -11.75
C MET A 4 11.85 0.32 -11.49
N LYS A 5 10.59 0.06 -11.86
CA LYS A 5 9.49 1.03 -11.69
C LYS A 5 9.04 1.16 -10.23
N LEU A 6 9.08 0.07 -9.46
CA LEU A 6 8.69 0.06 -8.05
C LEU A 6 9.73 0.75 -7.18
N ASP A 7 11.02 0.48 -7.37
CA ASP A 7 12.09 1.14 -6.62
C ASP A 7 12.16 2.64 -6.86
N LYS A 8 11.90 3.08 -8.10
CA LYS A 8 11.77 4.52 -8.41
C LYS A 8 10.59 5.16 -7.68
N LEU A 9 9.48 4.44 -7.52
CA LEU A 9 8.32 4.90 -6.76
C LEU A 9 8.67 5.04 -5.27
N PHE A 10 9.37 4.07 -4.70
CA PHE A 10 9.80 4.11 -3.29
C PHE A 10 10.88 5.18 -3.01
N ARG A 11 11.83 5.38 -3.93
CA ARG A 11 12.83 6.47 -3.81
C ARG A 11 12.19 7.85 -3.88
N ARG A 12 11.20 8.05 -4.75
CA ARG A 12 10.39 9.29 -4.77
C ARG A 12 9.60 9.46 -3.48
N LEU A 13 9.09 8.37 -2.92
CA LEU A 13 8.39 8.36 -1.63
C LEU A 13 9.29 8.86 -0.50
N PHE A 14 10.51 8.32 -0.39
CA PHE A 14 11.50 8.73 0.61
C PHE A 14 11.91 10.19 0.46
N LYS A 15 12.22 10.64 -0.77
CA LYS A 15 12.57 12.05 -1.03
C LYS A 15 11.43 13.04 -0.74
N SER A 16 10.18 12.59 -0.85
CA SER A 16 9.02 13.43 -0.54
C SER A 16 8.76 13.52 0.97
N LEU A 17 9.09 12.46 1.72
CA LEU A 17 9.02 12.43 3.18
C LEU A 17 10.14 13.25 3.84
N ASP A 18 11.31 13.34 3.20
CA ASP A 18 12.50 14.04 3.74
C ASP A 18 12.42 15.57 3.60
N LYS A 19 11.57 16.09 2.71
CA LYS A 19 11.33 17.54 2.54
C LYS A 19 10.22 18.09 3.45
N GLY A 20 10.09 17.53 4.65
CA GLY A 20 9.08 17.92 5.64
C GLY A 20 9.36 19.29 6.25
N LYS A 21 8.96 20.37 5.57
CA LYS A 21 8.66 21.70 6.16
C LYS A 21 7.72 22.46 5.21
N LYS A 22 6.47 21.99 4.99
CA LYS A 22 5.33 22.82 4.53
C LYS A 22 3.94 22.14 4.30
N GLY A 23 3.72 20.85 4.54
CA GLY A 23 2.44 20.21 4.15
C GLY A 23 1.85 19.22 5.15
N SER A 24 1.13 19.69 6.16
CA SER A 24 0.39 18.82 7.10
C SER A 24 -0.88 18.23 6.48
N GLU A 25 -1.55 18.92 5.54
CA GLU A 25 -2.71 18.40 4.81
C GLU A 25 -2.31 17.46 3.66
N ASP A 26 -1.33 17.86 2.84
CA ASP A 26 -0.83 17.06 1.71
C ASP A 26 -0.37 15.66 2.11
N ASP A 27 0.22 15.51 3.29
CA ASP A 27 0.72 14.22 3.75
C ASP A 27 -0.39 13.30 4.26
N LEU A 28 -1.46 13.85 4.84
CA LEU A 28 -2.66 13.10 5.21
C LEU A 28 -3.42 12.61 3.96
N ASP A 29 -3.56 13.48 2.96
CA ASP A 29 -4.19 13.14 1.69
C ASP A 29 -3.40 12.08 0.93
N LYS A 30 -2.06 12.17 0.91
CA LYS A 30 -1.20 11.12 0.34
C LYS A 30 -1.38 9.78 1.08
N ILE A 31 -1.51 9.80 2.40
CA ILE A 31 -1.76 8.59 3.19
C ILE A 31 -3.13 8.00 2.85
N ASP A 32 -4.17 8.83 2.73
CA ASP A 32 -5.52 8.38 2.40
C ASP A 32 -5.61 7.82 0.97
N GLN A 33 -4.95 8.46 0.00
CA GLN A 33 -4.81 7.92 -1.36
C GLN A 33 -4.07 6.57 -1.36
N LEU A 34 -3.00 6.43 -0.58
CA LEU A 34 -2.25 5.18 -0.47
C LEU A 34 -3.10 4.08 0.18
N LEU A 35 -3.87 4.41 1.22
CA LEU A 35 -4.81 3.49 1.85
C LEU A 35 -5.90 3.05 0.87
N LYS A 36 -6.43 3.96 0.05
CA LYS A 36 -7.40 3.63 -1.01
C LYS A 36 -6.81 2.61 -2.00
N ARG A 37 -5.64 2.90 -2.57
CA ARG A 37 -4.95 1.99 -3.52
C ARG A 37 -4.67 0.62 -2.91
N LEU A 38 -4.31 0.55 -1.64
CA LEU A 38 -4.10 -0.72 -0.94
C LEU A 38 -5.40 -1.50 -0.72
N ARG A 39 -6.54 -0.83 -0.48
CA ARG A 39 -7.87 -1.49 -0.40
C ARG A 39 -8.25 -2.06 -1.76
N ASP A 40 -8.15 -1.28 -2.82
CA ASP A 40 -8.46 -1.71 -4.18
C ASP A 40 -7.61 -2.94 -4.57
N ARG A 41 -6.31 -2.91 -4.22
CA ARG A 41 -5.41 -4.04 -4.46
C ARG A 41 -5.78 -5.28 -3.65
N ARG A 42 -6.19 -5.12 -2.38
CA ARG A 42 -6.66 -6.23 -1.55
C ARG A 42 -7.86 -6.90 -2.20
N ASP A 43 -8.84 -6.11 -2.64
CA ASP A 43 -10.09 -6.62 -3.20
C ASP A 43 -9.84 -7.31 -4.54
N HIS A 44 -8.95 -6.74 -5.38
CA HIS A 44 -8.47 -7.40 -6.60
C HIS A 44 -7.78 -8.74 -6.32
N LEU A 45 -6.89 -8.80 -5.31
CA LEU A 45 -6.21 -10.05 -4.94
C LEU A 45 -7.19 -11.09 -4.39
N ARG A 46 -8.20 -10.69 -3.61
CA ARG A 46 -9.27 -11.57 -3.14
C ARG A 46 -10.06 -12.15 -4.31
N HIS A 47 -10.46 -11.31 -5.26
CA HIS A 47 -11.17 -11.76 -6.46
C HIS A 47 -10.36 -12.74 -7.29
N ARG A 48 -9.06 -12.43 -7.51
CA ARG A 48 -8.16 -13.33 -8.23
C ARG A 48 -7.95 -14.65 -7.51
N LEU A 49 -7.81 -14.63 -6.19
CA LEU A 49 -7.64 -15.84 -5.39
C LEU A 49 -8.86 -16.77 -5.50
N LYS A 50 -10.08 -16.21 -5.55
CA LYS A 50 -11.31 -17.01 -5.75
C LYS A 50 -11.35 -17.73 -7.10
N LYS A 51 -10.79 -17.13 -8.15
CA LYS A 51 -10.81 -17.68 -9.51
C LYS A 51 -9.59 -18.56 -9.84
N GLU A 52 -8.51 -18.44 -9.08
CA GLU A 52 -7.26 -19.15 -9.35
C GLU A 52 -7.35 -20.61 -8.91
N LYS A 53 -7.16 -21.54 -9.84
CA LYS A 53 -7.19 -22.99 -9.58
C LYS A 53 -5.80 -23.57 -9.28
N ARG A 54 -4.73 -22.90 -9.69
CA ARG A 54 -3.36 -23.42 -9.50
C ARG A 54 -2.86 -23.16 -8.08
N VAL A 55 -2.57 -24.23 -7.34
CA VAL A 55 -2.12 -24.18 -5.93
C VAL A 55 -0.89 -23.28 -5.73
N CYS A 56 0.11 -23.34 -6.62
CA CYS A 56 1.29 -22.49 -6.54
C CYS A 56 0.96 -21.00 -6.64
N LYS A 57 0.04 -20.63 -7.55
CA LYS A 57 -0.42 -19.25 -7.72
C LYS A 57 -1.31 -18.82 -6.56
N GLN A 58 -2.16 -19.70 -6.03
CA GLN A 58 -2.94 -19.42 -4.82
C GLN A 58 -2.04 -19.12 -3.62
N LYS A 59 -0.99 -19.91 -3.39
CA LYS A 59 -0.01 -19.66 -2.31
C LYS A 59 0.62 -18.27 -2.45
N ARG A 60 1.05 -17.90 -3.66
CA ARG A 60 1.61 -16.58 -3.95
C ARG A 60 0.60 -15.45 -3.72
N LEU A 61 -0.64 -15.61 -4.20
CA LEU A 61 -1.71 -14.62 -4.00
C LEU A 61 -2.07 -14.46 -2.52
N LYS A 62 -2.10 -15.54 -1.73
CA LYS A 62 -2.30 -15.48 -0.27
C LYS A 62 -1.18 -14.71 0.42
N ALA A 63 0.08 -14.94 0.03
CA ALA A 63 1.22 -14.21 0.58
C ALA A 63 1.15 -12.71 0.24
N GLU A 64 0.85 -12.38 -1.01
CA GLU A 64 0.71 -11.00 -1.48
C GLU A 64 -0.45 -10.28 -0.76
N LEU A 65 -1.57 -10.98 -0.54
CA LEU A 65 -2.72 -10.49 0.19
C LEU A 65 -2.39 -10.22 1.67
N LYS A 66 -1.65 -11.12 2.34
CA LYS A 66 -1.18 -10.92 3.72
C LYS A 66 -0.28 -9.69 3.84
N ILE A 67 0.62 -9.47 2.87
CA ILE A 67 1.48 -8.27 2.84
C ILE A 67 0.64 -7.00 2.72
N VAL A 68 -0.36 -6.99 1.82
CA VAL A 68 -1.26 -5.83 1.64
C VAL A 68 -2.08 -5.56 2.91
N GLU A 69 -2.59 -6.59 3.58
CA GLU A 69 -3.33 -6.45 4.84
C GLU A 69 -2.47 -5.88 5.98
N ILE A 70 -1.22 -6.35 6.13
CA ILE A 70 -0.27 -5.79 7.11
C ILE A 70 0.01 -4.31 6.80
N LYS A 71 0.22 -3.96 5.53
CA LYS A 71 0.46 -2.57 5.11
C LYS A 71 -0.75 -1.67 5.36
N LEU A 72 -1.97 -2.15 5.10
CA LEU A 72 -3.20 -1.45 5.46
C LEU A 72 -3.29 -1.19 6.97
N LYS A 73 -2.97 -2.20 7.79
CA LYS A 73 -2.97 -2.04 9.26
C LYS A 73 -1.96 -0.97 9.70
N LYS A 74 -0.74 -1.00 9.17
CA LYS A 74 0.30 0.00 9.47
C LYS A 74 -0.10 1.40 9.00
N GLY A 75 -0.62 1.53 7.77
CA GLY A 75 -1.05 2.81 7.21
C GLY A 75 -2.21 3.43 8.00
N LYS A 76 -3.21 2.63 8.41
CA LYS A 76 -4.31 3.11 9.26
C LYS A 76 -3.82 3.59 10.62
N LYS A 77 -2.88 2.86 11.25
CA LYS A 77 -2.26 3.28 12.51
C LYS A 77 -1.52 4.61 12.36
N ARG A 78 -0.76 4.78 11.27
CA ARG A 78 -0.04 6.03 10.97
C ARG A 78 -1.00 7.19 10.68
N ARG A 79 -2.09 6.96 9.93
CA ARG A 79 -3.14 7.96 9.68
C ARG A 79 -3.79 8.43 10.99
N LYS A 80 -4.09 7.51 11.90
CA LYS A 80 -4.66 7.84 13.22
C LYS A 80 -3.68 8.62 14.11
N GLN A 81 -2.37 8.39 13.98
CA GLN A 81 -1.35 9.16 14.72
C GLN A 81 -1.15 10.58 14.19
N LEU A 82 -1.47 10.82 12.91
CA LEU A 82 -1.24 12.10 12.23
C LEU A 82 -2.52 12.93 12.07
N GLY A 83 -3.70 12.32 12.13
CA GLY A 83 -4.98 13.02 12.14
C GLY A 83 -5.36 13.48 13.55
N PRO A 84 -6.22 14.51 13.67
CA PRO A 84 -6.75 14.91 14.97
C PRO A 84 -7.56 13.76 15.57
N THR A 85 -7.37 13.53 16.87
CA THR A 85 -8.13 12.59 17.71
C THR A 85 -9.62 12.84 17.66
#